data_AF-A0A4V2Z2X6-F1
#
_entry.id   AF-A0A4V2Z2X6-F1
#
_cell.length_a   1.000
_cell.length_b   1.000
_cell.length_c   1.000
_cell.angle_alpha   90.00
_cell.angle_beta   90.00
_cell.angle_gamma   90.00
#
_symmetry.space_group_name_H-M   'P 1'
#
loop_
_entity.id
_entity.type
_entity.pdbx_description
1 polymer ?
#
loop_
_entity_poly.entity_id
_entity_poly.type
_entity_poly.pdbx_seq_one_letter_code
_entity_poly.pdbx_strand_id
1 'polypeptide(L)'
;MGSGKGTVCGQQCCQRITGFSFGKKRVDPLNLKLMKELLLCLIFVFSAKTGFTQKVTNDFFTLHNIIRGDSVYNTFDKQVELIKKAGFAGVEINQTESFEGMKAALDKNNFTGSYFYVKLRLDEPHVDPKLRLYIQQLKGSKTIIAPFILNDSKKFKPSSREADTLVIKLVREIGEWAKASGLQVAIYPHLGYYVERTDHALELVKKINQKNVGLTFNLCHWLATTTAEERSDLNPHLNELKPYLKMITISGANDVFSQQKNVWEDYILPLGKGSFDTYGMVKYLVKDLGFKAPIGVQCYNIKGDKPELIKITTAAWKDYKVRIETGK
;
A
#
# COMPACT_ATOMS: atom_id res chain seq x y z
N MET A 1 9.59 -16.02 61.64
CA MET A 1 10.73 -15.09 61.50
C MET A 1 10.23 -13.80 60.86
N GLY A 2 10.51 -12.65 61.49
CA GLY A 2 10.38 -11.27 60.96
C GLY A 2 8.95 -10.74 60.76
N SER A 3 8.40 -9.92 61.67
CA SER A 3 8.56 -8.44 61.80
C SER A 3 7.71 -7.64 60.80
N GLY A 4 6.81 -6.72 61.14
CA GLY A 4 6.42 -6.10 62.40
C GLY A 4 6.09 -4.60 62.20
N LYS A 5 4.93 -4.16 62.73
CA LYS A 5 4.55 -2.80 63.22
C LYS A 5 4.47 -1.65 62.19
N GLY A 6 3.53 -0.69 62.22
CA GLY A 6 2.48 -0.28 63.17
C GLY A 6 2.65 1.21 63.55
N THR A 7 1.61 2.06 63.35
CA THR A 7 1.40 3.41 63.96
C THR A 7 -0.02 3.87 63.55
N VAL A 8 -1.03 4.14 64.40
CA VAL A 8 -1.25 4.94 65.63
C VAL A 8 -1.64 6.41 65.37
N CYS A 9 -2.73 6.76 66.06
CA CYS A 9 -3.58 7.96 66.15
C CYS A 9 -2.89 9.21 66.74
N GLY A 10 -3.50 10.39 66.55
CA GLY A 10 -3.15 11.62 67.31
C GLY A 10 -4.09 12.82 67.02
N GLN A 11 -4.76 13.30 68.07
CA GLN A 11 -5.75 14.39 68.14
C GLN A 11 -5.12 15.79 68.37
N GLN A 12 -5.95 16.81 68.07
CA GLN A 12 -6.04 18.16 68.67
C GLN A 12 -4.92 19.21 68.46
N CYS A 13 -5.30 20.38 67.92
CA CYS A 13 -5.19 21.66 68.65
C CYS A 13 -6.10 22.73 68.05
N CYS A 14 -6.72 23.53 68.92
CA CYS A 14 -7.67 24.59 68.62
C CYS A 14 -7.03 25.94 68.96
N GLN A 15 -7.01 26.92 68.05
CA GLN A 15 -6.89 28.34 68.41
C GLN A 15 -7.69 29.22 67.45
N ARG A 16 -8.53 30.08 68.04
CA ARG A 16 -9.27 31.19 67.42
C ARG A 16 -8.30 32.32 67.07
N ILE A 17 -8.46 32.90 65.87
CA ILE A 17 -8.20 34.33 65.63
C ILE A 17 -9.40 34.88 64.87
N THR A 18 -10.07 35.84 65.49
CA THR A 18 -11.18 36.62 64.96
C THR A 18 -10.68 37.77 64.09
N GLY A 19 -11.38 37.99 62.97
CA GLY A 19 -11.54 39.31 62.35
C GLY A 19 -10.68 39.56 61.11
N PHE A 20 -11.29 39.55 59.93
CA PHE A 20 -11.03 40.53 58.87
C PHE A 20 -12.21 40.56 57.88
N SER A 21 -12.70 41.77 57.63
CA SER A 21 -13.86 42.10 56.79
C SER A 21 -13.63 41.80 55.31
N PHE A 22 -14.59 41.14 54.66
CA PHE A 22 -14.63 40.98 53.21
C PHE A 22 -15.13 42.27 52.54
N GLY A 23 -14.20 43.08 52.01
CA GLY A 23 -14.52 44.11 51.03
C GLY A 23 -14.83 43.48 49.66
N LYS A 24 -16.10 43.40 49.30
CA LYS A 24 -16.54 43.10 47.91
C LYS A 24 -16.09 44.24 46.98
N LYS A 25 -14.98 44.07 46.26
CA LYS A 25 -14.72 44.88 45.07
C LYS A 25 -15.65 44.40 43.95
N ARG A 26 -16.64 45.23 43.60
CA ARG A 26 -17.47 45.07 42.40
C ARG A 26 -16.56 45.23 41.18
N VAL A 27 -16.49 44.19 40.35
CA VAL A 27 -15.90 44.27 39.01
C VAL A 27 -16.99 44.81 38.09
N ASP A 28 -16.68 45.90 37.38
CA ASP A 28 -17.61 46.59 36.49
C ASP A 28 -18.00 45.67 35.30
N PRO A 29 -19.31 45.43 35.04
CA PRO A 29 -19.75 44.49 34.01
C PRO A 29 -19.42 44.95 32.58
N LEU A 30 -19.11 46.24 32.37
CA LEU A 30 -18.72 46.78 31.07
C LEU A 30 -17.30 46.33 30.65
N ASN A 31 -16.40 46.14 31.62
CA ASN A 31 -14.99 45.81 31.37
C ASN A 31 -14.79 44.32 31.06
N LEU A 32 -15.65 43.46 31.60
CA LEU A 32 -15.63 42.01 31.34
C LEU A 32 -16.14 41.65 29.94
N LYS A 33 -17.04 42.48 29.38
CA LYS A 33 -17.57 42.29 28.02
C LYS A 33 -16.54 42.72 26.97
N LEU A 34 -15.85 43.83 27.20
CA LEU A 34 -14.77 44.31 26.33
C LEU A 34 -13.55 43.37 26.33
N MET A 35 -13.18 42.80 27.48
CA MET A 35 -12.13 41.77 27.56
C MET A 35 -12.52 40.46 26.87
N LYS A 36 -13.80 40.04 26.94
CA LYS A 36 -14.28 38.85 26.22
C LYS A 36 -14.33 39.06 24.70
N GLU A 37 -14.73 40.24 24.24
CA GLU A 37 -14.74 40.61 22.82
C GLU A 37 -13.30 40.73 22.27
N LEU A 38 -12.36 41.34 23.02
CA LEU A 38 -10.94 41.37 22.63
C LEU A 38 -10.29 39.98 22.66
N LEU A 39 -10.67 39.11 23.59
CA LEU A 39 -10.16 37.73 23.64
C LEU A 39 -10.77 36.86 22.52
N LEU A 40 -12.03 37.10 22.12
CA LEU A 40 -12.63 36.46 20.94
C LEU A 40 -11.98 36.95 19.64
N CYS A 41 -11.65 38.24 19.53
CA CYS A 41 -10.95 38.80 18.37
C CYS A 41 -9.48 38.32 18.27
N LEU A 42 -8.81 38.07 19.40
CA LEU A 42 -7.46 37.49 19.42
C LEU A 42 -7.42 35.98 19.13
N ILE A 43 -8.54 35.27 19.29
CA ILE A 43 -8.65 33.85 18.86
C ILE A 43 -8.94 33.74 17.35
N PHE A 44 -9.43 34.81 16.70
CA PHE A 44 -9.75 34.80 15.27
C PHE A 44 -8.64 35.27 14.34
N VAL A 45 -7.52 35.77 14.86
CA VAL A 45 -6.38 36.23 14.06
C VAL A 45 -5.15 35.40 14.40
N PHE A 46 -5.10 34.19 13.84
CA PHE A 46 -3.90 33.47 13.37
C PHE A 46 -4.28 31.99 13.14
N SER A 47 -5.34 31.75 12.35
CA SER A 47 -5.38 30.52 11.56
C SER A 47 -4.45 30.73 10.37
N ALA A 48 -3.14 30.88 10.66
CA ALA A 48 -2.14 30.62 9.65
C ALA A 48 -2.40 29.17 9.27
N LYS A 49 -2.95 28.96 8.06
CA LYS A 49 -2.86 27.68 7.39
C LYS A 49 -1.37 27.43 7.19
N THR A 50 -0.70 26.95 8.24
CA THR A 50 0.48 26.11 8.08
C THR A 50 -0.06 24.90 7.35
N GLY A 51 -0.12 25.00 6.03
CA GLY A 51 -0.41 23.88 5.18
C GLY A 51 0.66 22.87 5.51
N PHE A 52 0.32 21.89 6.34
CA PHE A 52 1.14 20.72 6.50
C PHE A 52 1.19 20.10 5.10
N THR A 53 2.29 20.36 4.39
CA THR A 53 2.60 19.67 3.15
C THR A 53 2.62 18.19 3.50
N GLN A 54 1.58 17.49 3.08
CA GLN A 54 1.49 16.06 3.30
C GLN A 54 2.64 15.40 2.54
N LYS A 55 3.62 14.89 3.28
CA LYS A 55 4.72 14.11 2.71
C LYS A 55 4.21 12.83 2.07
N VAL A 56 4.77 12.48 0.93
CA VAL A 56 4.57 11.18 0.29
C VAL A 56 5.53 10.19 0.93
N THR A 57 4.98 9.32 1.78
CA THR A 57 5.75 8.35 2.58
C THR A 57 5.64 6.92 2.05
N ASN A 58 4.98 6.73 0.90
CA ASN A 58 4.79 5.42 0.31
C ASN A 58 6.14 4.86 -0.16
N ASP A 59 6.44 3.62 0.23
CA ASP A 59 7.55 2.87 -0.33
C ASP A 59 7.31 2.70 -1.84
N PHE A 60 8.32 3.05 -2.64
CA PHE A 60 8.26 2.90 -4.09
C PHE A 60 9.13 1.72 -4.53
N PHE A 61 8.51 0.69 -5.08
CA PHE A 61 9.18 -0.55 -5.46
C PHE A 61 9.03 -0.82 -6.95
N THR A 62 9.75 -1.83 -7.45
CA THR A 62 9.67 -2.24 -8.85
C THR A 62 9.37 -3.72 -9.02
N LEU A 63 8.64 -4.06 -10.08
CA LEU A 63 8.43 -5.44 -10.48
C LEU A 63 9.70 -6.01 -11.11
N HIS A 64 9.94 -7.31 -10.99
CA HIS A 64 11.17 -7.96 -11.45
C HIS A 64 11.40 -7.78 -12.96
N ASN A 65 10.32 -7.55 -13.71
CA ASN A 65 10.37 -7.34 -15.15
C ASN A 65 11.07 -6.05 -15.62
N ILE A 66 11.33 -5.06 -14.75
CA ILE A 66 12.17 -3.91 -15.13
C ILE A 66 13.63 -4.35 -15.43
N ILE A 67 14.09 -5.44 -14.82
CA ILE A 67 15.50 -5.90 -14.81
C ILE A 67 15.69 -7.34 -15.29
N ARG A 68 14.62 -8.01 -15.72
CA ARG A 68 14.69 -9.37 -16.27
C ARG A 68 15.07 -9.36 -17.75
N GLY A 69 15.75 -10.42 -18.18
CA GLY A 69 16.03 -10.72 -19.60
C GLY A 69 17.19 -9.92 -20.18
N ASP A 70 18.11 -9.47 -19.33
CA ASP A 70 19.26 -8.66 -19.71
C ASP A 70 20.55 -9.49 -19.65
N SER A 71 21.48 -9.26 -20.59
CA SER A 71 22.76 -10.00 -20.66
C SER A 71 23.79 -9.50 -19.64
N VAL A 72 23.71 -8.25 -19.20
CA VAL A 72 24.60 -7.63 -18.21
C VAL A 72 24.10 -7.94 -16.80
N TYR A 73 22.82 -7.67 -16.53
CA TYR A 73 22.13 -7.93 -15.26
C TYR A 73 21.53 -9.34 -15.24
N ASN A 74 22.38 -10.33 -15.49
CA ASN A 74 21.99 -11.72 -15.71
C ASN A 74 21.93 -12.58 -14.44
N THR A 75 22.22 -12.02 -13.27
CA THR A 75 22.11 -12.69 -11.97
C THR A 75 21.25 -11.88 -11.01
N PHE A 76 20.61 -12.55 -10.04
CA PHE A 76 19.81 -11.86 -9.02
C PHE A 76 20.62 -10.83 -8.21
N ASP A 77 21.89 -11.13 -7.93
CA ASP A 77 22.78 -10.23 -7.18
C ASP A 77 22.99 -8.90 -7.91
N LYS A 78 23.39 -8.95 -9.17
CA LYS A 78 23.55 -7.74 -10.01
C LYS A 78 22.24 -6.98 -10.17
N GLN A 79 21.13 -7.69 -10.31
CA GLN A 79 19.79 -7.12 -10.42
C GLN A 79 19.41 -6.36 -9.14
N VAL A 80 19.59 -6.97 -7.96
CA VAL A 80 19.31 -6.35 -6.66
C VAL A 80 20.21 -5.15 -6.41
N GLU A 81 21.51 -5.26 -6.71
CA GLU A 81 22.46 -4.13 -6.59
C GLU A 81 22.03 -2.94 -7.45
N LEU A 82 21.65 -3.18 -8.71
CA LEU A 82 21.18 -2.13 -9.62
C LEU A 82 19.94 -1.42 -9.07
N ILE A 83 18.93 -2.19 -8.64
CA ILE A 83 17.67 -1.63 -8.11
C ILE A 83 17.90 -0.86 -6.81
N LYS A 84 18.69 -1.41 -5.90
CA LYS A 84 19.03 -0.75 -4.64
C LYS A 84 19.76 0.57 -4.89
N LYS A 85 20.76 0.57 -5.79
CA LYS A 85 21.51 1.78 -6.17
C LYS A 85 20.62 2.85 -6.80
N ALA A 86 19.58 2.45 -7.53
CA ALA A 86 18.62 3.36 -8.12
C ALA A 86 17.66 4.02 -7.11
N GLY A 87 17.64 3.57 -5.85
CA GLY A 87 16.86 4.18 -4.78
C GLY A 87 15.42 3.68 -4.67
N PHE A 88 15.11 2.51 -5.25
CA PHE A 88 13.86 1.81 -4.94
C PHE A 88 13.87 1.30 -3.50
N ALA A 89 12.68 1.24 -2.89
CA ALA A 89 12.49 0.70 -1.54
C ALA A 89 12.50 -0.84 -1.49
N GLY A 90 12.30 -1.50 -2.64
CA GLY A 90 12.35 -2.95 -2.77
C GLY A 90 12.06 -3.42 -4.20
N VAL A 91 12.04 -4.74 -4.38
CA VAL A 91 11.76 -5.40 -5.67
C VAL A 91 10.79 -6.56 -5.48
N GLU A 92 10.09 -6.96 -6.53
CA GLU A 92 9.32 -8.20 -6.56
C GLU A 92 10.19 -9.45 -6.37
N ILE A 93 9.69 -10.41 -5.59
CA ILE A 93 10.11 -11.82 -5.68
C ILE A 93 9.12 -12.51 -6.64
N ASN A 94 9.60 -12.91 -7.82
CA ASN A 94 8.73 -13.37 -8.90
C ASN A 94 8.57 -14.91 -8.87
N GLN A 95 7.50 -15.39 -8.26
CA GLN A 95 7.13 -16.81 -8.21
C GLN A 95 8.08 -17.69 -7.39
N THR A 96 7.59 -18.87 -7.00
CA THR A 96 8.29 -19.78 -6.09
C THR A 96 9.58 -20.33 -6.70
N GLU A 97 9.68 -20.38 -8.02
CA GLU A 97 10.86 -20.85 -8.74
C GLU A 97 12.06 -19.90 -8.61
N SER A 98 11.83 -18.59 -8.44
CA SER A 98 12.93 -17.63 -8.23
C SER A 98 13.25 -17.36 -6.77
N PHE A 99 12.43 -17.85 -5.84
CA PHE A 99 12.45 -17.44 -4.44
C PHE A 99 13.82 -17.59 -3.81
N GLU A 100 14.43 -18.77 -3.87
CA GLU A 100 15.71 -19.04 -3.19
C GLU A 100 16.83 -18.13 -3.70
N GLY A 101 16.95 -17.98 -5.02
CA GLY A 101 17.97 -17.13 -5.64
C GLY A 101 17.75 -15.64 -5.37
N MET A 102 16.51 -15.16 -5.50
CA MET A 102 16.18 -13.77 -5.20
C MET A 102 16.34 -13.45 -3.71
N LYS A 103 15.88 -14.34 -2.82
CA LYS A 103 16.01 -14.17 -1.36
C LYS A 103 17.47 -14.11 -0.94
N ALA A 104 18.32 -15.00 -1.45
CA ALA A 104 19.76 -14.96 -1.18
C ALA A 104 20.40 -13.63 -1.62
N ALA A 105 20.03 -13.13 -2.80
CA ALA A 105 20.51 -11.83 -3.30
C ALA A 105 20.02 -10.65 -2.43
N LEU A 106 18.75 -10.68 -2.01
CA LEU A 106 18.18 -9.66 -1.11
C LEU A 106 18.88 -9.64 0.24
N ASP A 107 19.10 -10.81 0.85
CA ASP A 107 19.77 -10.94 2.15
C ASP A 107 21.23 -10.45 2.07
N LYS A 108 21.98 -10.92 1.08
CA LYS A 108 23.37 -10.50 0.85
C LYS A 108 23.49 -8.98 0.72
N ASN A 109 22.52 -8.36 0.04
CA ASN A 109 22.54 -6.93 -0.21
C ASN A 109 21.87 -6.10 0.89
N ASN A 110 21.38 -6.69 1.99
CA ASN A 110 20.55 -5.99 2.98
C ASN A 110 19.44 -5.16 2.30
N PHE A 111 18.65 -5.83 1.48
CA PHE A 111 17.53 -5.25 0.72
C PHE A 111 16.25 -6.06 0.97
N THR A 112 15.11 -5.60 0.46
CA THR A 112 13.82 -6.26 0.73
C THR A 112 13.04 -6.58 -0.54
N GLY A 113 12.32 -7.69 -0.47
CA GLY A 113 11.27 -8.02 -1.43
C GLY A 113 9.99 -7.28 -1.03
N SER A 114 9.52 -6.32 -1.83
CA SER A 114 8.30 -5.57 -1.48
C SER A 114 7.05 -6.44 -1.55
N TYR A 115 7.01 -7.37 -2.51
CA TYR A 115 5.97 -8.38 -2.58
C TYR A 115 6.50 -9.68 -3.18
N PHE A 116 5.80 -10.78 -2.89
CA PHE A 116 6.06 -12.11 -3.41
C PHE A 116 4.90 -12.53 -4.31
N TYR A 117 5.11 -12.54 -5.62
CA TYR A 117 4.10 -12.93 -6.61
C TYR A 117 3.96 -14.45 -6.62
N VAL A 118 2.81 -14.99 -6.21
CA VAL A 118 2.67 -16.46 -6.01
C VAL A 118 1.52 -17.03 -6.81
N LYS A 119 1.77 -18.17 -7.45
CA LYS A 119 0.73 -18.92 -8.17
C LYS A 119 -0.22 -19.54 -7.16
N LEU A 120 -1.51 -19.33 -7.35
CA LEU A 120 -2.56 -20.08 -6.67
C LEU A 120 -3.38 -20.82 -7.72
N ARG A 121 -3.30 -22.15 -7.76
CA ARG A 121 -3.97 -22.94 -8.79
C ARG A 121 -5.31 -23.46 -8.27
N LEU A 122 -6.34 -23.39 -9.11
CA LEU A 122 -7.63 -24.04 -8.86
C LEU A 122 -7.63 -25.50 -9.31
N ASP A 123 -6.58 -25.92 -10.03
CA ASP A 123 -6.30 -27.30 -10.41
C ASP A 123 -5.33 -27.93 -9.41
N GLU A 124 -5.40 -29.26 -9.25
CA GLU A 124 -4.50 -29.98 -8.35
C GLU A 124 -3.06 -30.07 -8.92
N PRO A 125 -2.01 -29.90 -8.08
CA PRO A 125 -2.08 -29.53 -6.68
C PRO A 125 -2.41 -28.03 -6.48
N HIS A 126 -3.39 -27.74 -5.62
CA HIS A 126 -3.94 -26.38 -5.43
C HIS A 126 -2.93 -25.32 -4.91
N VAL A 127 -1.94 -25.73 -4.10
CA VAL A 127 -0.92 -24.84 -3.52
C VAL A 127 0.45 -25.50 -3.60
N ASP A 128 1.48 -24.71 -3.95
CA ASP A 128 2.86 -25.15 -3.92
C ASP A 128 3.28 -25.53 -2.47
N PRO A 129 3.74 -26.77 -2.22
CA PRO A 129 4.09 -27.22 -0.87
C PRO A 129 5.23 -26.40 -0.22
N LYS A 130 6.08 -25.73 -1.02
CA LYS A 130 7.15 -24.87 -0.49
C LYS A 130 6.65 -23.52 0.00
N LEU A 131 5.46 -23.08 -0.42
CA LEU A 131 4.98 -21.72 -0.18
C LEU A 131 4.94 -21.37 1.31
N ARG A 132 4.48 -22.29 2.16
CA ARG A 132 4.44 -22.07 3.62
C ARG A 132 5.83 -21.79 4.20
N LEU A 133 6.85 -22.56 3.78
CA LEU A 133 8.23 -22.38 4.24
C LEU A 133 8.80 -21.05 3.77
N TYR A 134 8.54 -20.66 2.52
CA TYR A 134 8.99 -19.38 1.97
C TYR A 134 8.35 -18.18 2.68
N ILE A 135 7.06 -18.25 3.01
CA ILE A 135 6.36 -17.22 3.81
C ILE A 135 6.98 -17.11 5.22
N GLN A 136 7.44 -18.20 5.82
CA GLN A 136 8.14 -18.16 7.11
C GLN A 136 9.50 -17.48 7.02
N GLN A 137 10.26 -17.73 5.95
CA GLN A 137 11.57 -17.11 5.72
C GLN A 137 11.50 -15.60 5.45
N LEU A 138 10.33 -15.08 5.07
CA LEU A 138 10.07 -13.65 4.87
C LEU A 138 9.66 -12.93 6.17
N LYS A 139 9.63 -13.60 7.33
CA LYS A 139 9.27 -12.95 8.59
C LYS A 139 10.14 -11.70 8.85
N GLY A 140 9.51 -10.57 9.09
CA GLY A 140 10.17 -9.28 9.37
C GLY A 140 10.49 -8.43 8.13
N SER A 141 10.33 -8.93 6.90
CA SER A 141 10.65 -8.17 5.67
C SER A 141 9.57 -7.15 5.26
N LYS A 142 8.36 -7.24 5.83
CA LYS A 142 7.13 -6.57 5.39
C LYS A 142 6.67 -6.94 3.97
N THR A 143 7.23 -8.00 3.38
CA THR A 143 6.82 -8.50 2.06
C THR A 143 5.32 -8.81 2.05
N ILE A 144 4.63 -8.34 1.01
CA ILE A 144 3.22 -8.68 0.77
C ILE A 144 3.15 -9.96 -0.07
N ILE A 145 2.41 -10.97 0.39
CA ILE A 145 2.18 -12.19 -0.40
C ILE A 145 1.06 -11.90 -1.41
N ALA A 146 1.34 -12.01 -2.70
CA ALA A 146 0.41 -11.60 -3.75
C ALA A 146 -0.02 -12.79 -4.62
N PRO A 147 -1.05 -13.56 -4.21
CA PRO A 147 -1.56 -14.65 -5.00
C PRO A 147 -2.29 -14.16 -6.25
N PHE A 148 -1.92 -14.70 -7.41
CA PHE A 148 -2.69 -14.62 -8.65
C PHE A 148 -3.31 -15.99 -8.94
N ILE A 149 -4.58 -16.00 -9.32
CA ILE A 149 -5.39 -17.22 -9.31
C ILE A 149 -5.48 -17.81 -10.71
N LEU A 150 -4.80 -18.93 -10.91
CA LEU A 150 -4.76 -19.68 -12.16
C LEU A 150 -5.84 -20.76 -12.19
N ASN A 151 -6.32 -21.03 -13.38
CA ASN A 151 -7.17 -22.17 -13.71
C ASN A 151 -6.72 -22.69 -15.08
N ASP A 152 -5.66 -23.50 -15.06
CA ASP A 152 -4.98 -23.98 -16.26
C ASP A 152 -5.86 -24.91 -17.08
N SER A 153 -6.75 -25.67 -16.42
CA SER A 153 -7.73 -26.52 -17.10
C SER A 153 -8.81 -25.73 -17.85
N LYS A 154 -8.89 -24.40 -17.64
CA LYS A 154 -9.93 -23.51 -18.20
C LYS A 154 -11.35 -23.93 -17.85
N LYS A 155 -11.52 -24.70 -16.77
CA LYS A 155 -12.84 -25.11 -16.25
C LYS A 155 -13.73 -23.93 -15.87
N PHE A 156 -13.16 -22.94 -15.21
CA PHE A 156 -13.80 -21.70 -14.80
C PHE A 156 -13.40 -20.53 -15.69
N LYS A 157 -14.38 -19.73 -16.13
CA LYS A 157 -14.12 -18.49 -16.87
C LYS A 157 -13.54 -17.42 -15.94
N PRO A 158 -12.72 -16.49 -16.44
CA PRO A 158 -12.33 -15.30 -15.69
C PRO A 158 -13.54 -14.61 -15.06
N SER A 159 -13.43 -14.30 -13.78
CA SER A 159 -14.46 -13.67 -12.96
C SER A 159 -15.83 -14.40 -12.97
N SER A 160 -15.89 -15.72 -13.16
CA SER A 160 -17.18 -16.44 -13.19
C SER A 160 -17.84 -16.64 -11.82
N ARG A 161 -17.10 -16.46 -10.73
CA ARG A 161 -17.50 -16.74 -9.32
C ARG A 161 -17.75 -18.22 -8.99
N GLU A 162 -17.67 -19.13 -9.95
CA GLU A 162 -17.96 -20.57 -9.80
C GLU A 162 -16.99 -21.30 -8.85
N ALA A 163 -15.76 -20.81 -8.71
CA ALA A 163 -14.72 -21.37 -7.85
C ALA A 163 -14.42 -20.52 -6.61
N ASP A 164 -15.26 -19.53 -6.28
CA ASP A 164 -15.01 -18.60 -5.18
C ASP A 164 -14.84 -19.31 -3.84
N THR A 165 -15.64 -20.34 -3.56
CA THR A 165 -15.53 -21.13 -2.33
C THR A 165 -14.14 -21.74 -2.17
N LEU A 166 -13.55 -22.23 -3.26
CA LEU A 166 -12.20 -22.78 -3.28
C LEU A 166 -11.16 -21.66 -3.10
N VAL A 167 -11.28 -20.55 -3.84
CA VAL A 167 -10.37 -19.40 -3.69
C VAL A 167 -10.36 -18.88 -2.25
N ILE A 168 -11.54 -18.70 -1.64
CA ILE A 168 -11.67 -18.23 -0.26
C ILE A 168 -10.96 -19.18 0.70
N LYS A 169 -11.15 -20.50 0.55
CA LYS A 169 -10.47 -21.50 1.37
C LYS A 169 -8.95 -21.38 1.26
N LEU A 170 -8.43 -21.36 0.03
CA LEU A 170 -6.99 -21.35 -0.23
C LEU A 170 -6.32 -20.03 0.20
N VAL A 171 -6.95 -18.89 -0.08
CA VAL A 171 -6.42 -17.58 0.35
C VAL A 171 -6.49 -17.43 1.88
N ARG A 172 -7.50 -17.98 2.56
CA ARG A 172 -7.54 -18.00 4.03
C ARG A 172 -6.36 -18.79 4.62
N GLU A 173 -6.01 -19.92 4.01
CA GLU A 173 -4.87 -20.73 4.44
C GLU A 173 -3.54 -19.96 4.29
N ILE A 174 -3.31 -19.34 3.13
CA ILE A 174 -2.16 -18.44 2.91
C ILE A 174 -2.20 -17.26 3.90
N GLY A 175 -3.40 -16.72 4.17
CA GLY A 175 -3.66 -15.67 5.13
C GLY A 175 -3.19 -16.02 6.55
N GLU A 176 -3.47 -17.23 7.02
CA GLU A 176 -3.01 -17.70 8.33
C GLU A 176 -1.48 -17.91 8.37
N TRP A 177 -0.87 -18.45 7.30
CA TRP A 177 0.59 -18.55 7.22
C TRP A 177 1.26 -17.17 7.25
N ALA A 178 0.74 -16.22 6.46
CA ALA A 178 1.25 -14.85 6.41
C ALA A 178 1.07 -14.15 7.75
N LYS A 179 -0.09 -14.31 8.41
CA LYS A 179 -0.37 -13.75 9.73
C LYS A 179 0.61 -14.26 10.78
N ALA A 180 0.93 -15.57 10.78
CA ALA A 180 1.93 -16.15 11.68
C ALA A 180 3.35 -15.57 11.47
N SER A 181 3.66 -15.11 10.25
CA SER A 181 4.90 -14.40 9.90
C SER A 181 4.82 -12.88 10.06
N GLY A 182 3.68 -12.31 10.48
CA GLY A 182 3.46 -10.86 10.54
C GLY A 182 3.38 -10.18 9.18
N LEU A 183 3.02 -10.91 8.13
CA LEU A 183 2.92 -10.44 6.74
C LEU A 183 1.47 -10.20 6.32
N GLN A 184 1.30 -9.46 5.23
CA GLN A 184 0.02 -9.22 4.58
C GLN A 184 -0.14 -10.10 3.34
N VAL A 185 -1.39 -10.34 2.94
CA VAL A 185 -1.75 -10.98 1.68
C VAL A 185 -2.57 -10.00 0.84
N ALA A 186 -2.31 -9.95 -0.46
CA ALA A 186 -3.03 -9.10 -1.39
C ALA A 186 -3.37 -9.89 -2.65
N ILE A 187 -4.64 -10.29 -2.82
CA ILE A 187 -5.10 -10.92 -4.07
C ILE A 187 -4.71 -10.01 -5.23
N TYR A 188 -4.07 -10.58 -6.26
CA TYR A 188 -3.54 -9.88 -7.42
C TYR A 188 -4.45 -10.12 -8.64
N PRO A 189 -5.37 -9.20 -8.97
CA PRO A 189 -6.15 -9.28 -10.20
C PRO A 189 -5.24 -9.19 -11.42
N HIS A 190 -5.44 -10.09 -12.37
CA HIS A 190 -4.65 -10.17 -13.59
C HIS A 190 -5.52 -10.57 -14.78
N LEU A 191 -5.43 -9.82 -15.88
CA LEU A 191 -6.16 -10.09 -17.12
C LEU A 191 -6.07 -11.57 -17.53
N GLY A 192 -7.21 -12.20 -17.80
CA GLY A 192 -7.29 -13.57 -18.29
C GLY A 192 -7.13 -14.66 -17.22
N TYR A 193 -6.93 -14.30 -15.95
CA TYR A 193 -6.88 -15.25 -14.83
C TYR A 193 -8.24 -15.35 -14.14
N TYR A 194 -8.42 -16.31 -13.23
CA TYR A 194 -9.72 -16.55 -12.61
C TYR A 194 -10.23 -15.31 -11.86
N VAL A 195 -9.35 -14.60 -11.16
CA VAL A 195 -9.62 -13.26 -10.63
C VAL A 195 -8.89 -12.26 -11.52
N GLU A 196 -9.59 -11.70 -12.50
CA GLU A 196 -9.00 -10.68 -13.39
C GLU A 196 -9.42 -9.25 -13.04
N ARG A 197 -10.52 -9.09 -12.30
CA ARG A 197 -11.09 -7.80 -11.94
C ARG A 197 -10.98 -7.50 -10.44
N THR A 198 -10.97 -6.20 -10.13
CA THR A 198 -10.84 -5.69 -8.75
C THR A 198 -12.14 -5.78 -7.95
N ASP A 199 -13.30 -5.72 -8.61
CA ASP A 199 -14.62 -5.94 -8.00
C ASP A 199 -14.76 -7.39 -7.48
N HIS A 200 -14.37 -8.37 -8.29
CA HIS A 200 -14.35 -9.78 -7.92
C HIS A 200 -13.37 -10.03 -6.76
N ALA A 201 -12.17 -9.44 -6.82
CA ALA A 201 -11.22 -9.53 -5.71
C ALA A 201 -11.77 -8.89 -4.42
N LEU A 202 -12.49 -7.77 -4.51
CA LEU A 202 -13.12 -7.12 -3.37
C LEU A 202 -14.21 -8.00 -2.74
N GLU A 203 -15.08 -8.62 -3.55
CA GLU A 203 -16.08 -9.58 -3.08
C GLU A 203 -15.43 -10.74 -2.30
N LEU A 204 -14.35 -11.30 -2.85
CA LEU A 204 -13.58 -12.37 -2.22
C LEU A 204 -12.98 -11.92 -0.89
N VAL A 205 -12.34 -10.76 -0.84
CA VAL A 205 -11.74 -10.21 0.40
C VAL A 205 -12.80 -9.98 1.47
N LYS A 206 -13.96 -9.41 1.11
CA LYS A 206 -15.10 -9.20 2.03
C LYS A 206 -15.58 -10.55 2.61
N LYS A 207 -15.68 -11.61 1.79
CA LYS A 207 -16.05 -12.97 2.24
C LYS A 207 -14.95 -13.64 3.08
N ILE A 208 -13.68 -13.45 2.73
CA ILE A 208 -12.52 -14.00 3.47
C ILE A 208 -12.50 -13.44 4.90
N ASN A 209 -12.74 -12.14 5.05
CA ASN A 209 -12.88 -11.43 6.32
C ASN A 209 -11.69 -11.64 7.29
N GLN A 210 -10.46 -11.52 6.77
CA GLN A 210 -9.23 -11.54 7.56
C GLN A 210 -8.50 -10.19 7.43
N LYS A 211 -8.14 -9.56 8.56
CA LYS A 211 -7.54 -8.21 8.57
C LYS A 211 -6.24 -8.10 7.75
N ASN A 212 -5.42 -9.16 7.73
CA ASN A 212 -4.16 -9.17 6.98
C ASN A 212 -4.32 -9.57 5.50
N VAL A 213 -5.54 -9.90 5.05
CA VAL A 213 -5.85 -10.18 3.66
C VAL A 213 -6.53 -8.98 3.02
N GLY A 214 -6.12 -8.64 1.81
CA GLY A 214 -6.70 -7.57 1.01
C GLY A 214 -6.49 -7.85 -0.48
N LEU A 215 -6.45 -6.79 -1.27
CA LEU A 215 -6.19 -6.87 -2.71
C LEU A 215 -5.17 -5.85 -3.18
N THR A 216 -4.70 -6.04 -4.41
CA THR A 216 -3.89 -5.06 -5.16
C THR A 216 -4.75 -4.35 -6.19
N PHE A 217 -4.42 -3.09 -6.48
CA PHE A 217 -4.88 -2.42 -7.69
C PHE A 217 -3.72 -2.35 -8.68
N ASN A 218 -3.88 -2.96 -9.86
CA ASN A 218 -2.85 -2.97 -10.90
C ASN A 218 -3.36 -2.18 -12.11
N LEU A 219 -2.80 -1.01 -12.38
CA LEU A 219 -3.33 -0.07 -13.37
C LEU A 219 -3.52 -0.72 -14.75
N CYS A 220 -2.50 -1.42 -15.26
CA CYS A 220 -2.56 -2.01 -16.59
C CYS A 220 -3.64 -3.10 -16.72
N HIS A 221 -3.81 -3.95 -15.70
CA HIS A 221 -4.85 -4.98 -15.70
C HIS A 221 -6.24 -4.39 -15.53
N TRP A 222 -6.38 -3.35 -14.71
CA TRP A 222 -7.65 -2.64 -14.55
C TRP A 222 -8.05 -1.95 -15.86
N LEU A 223 -7.14 -1.24 -16.54
CA LEU A 223 -7.43 -0.65 -17.87
C LEU A 223 -7.83 -1.71 -18.90
N ALA A 224 -7.18 -2.87 -18.88
CA ALA A 224 -7.44 -3.96 -19.82
C ALA A 224 -8.74 -4.73 -19.57
N THR A 225 -9.37 -4.53 -18.40
CA THR A 225 -10.58 -5.27 -18.01
C THR A 225 -11.79 -4.38 -17.80
N THR A 226 -11.69 -3.05 -18.01
CA THR A 226 -12.74 -2.08 -17.69
C THR A 226 -13.42 -1.43 -18.89
N THR A 227 -14.67 -1.02 -18.69
CA THR A 227 -15.48 -0.26 -19.64
C THR A 227 -15.26 1.26 -19.52
N ALA A 228 -15.85 2.04 -20.42
CA ALA A 228 -15.78 3.52 -20.37
C ALA A 228 -16.45 4.10 -19.13
N GLU A 229 -17.59 3.52 -18.73
CA GLU A 229 -18.32 3.92 -17.53
C GLU A 229 -17.46 3.66 -16.28
N GLU A 230 -16.90 2.47 -16.17
CA GLU A 230 -16.02 2.09 -15.04
C GLU A 230 -14.77 2.97 -14.96
N ARG A 231 -14.23 3.41 -16.11
CA ARG A 231 -13.09 4.34 -16.14
C ARG A 231 -13.46 5.72 -15.62
N SER A 232 -14.66 6.19 -15.95
CA SER A 232 -15.19 7.47 -15.46
C SER A 232 -15.40 7.44 -13.94
N ASP A 233 -15.68 6.26 -13.38
CA ASP A 233 -15.88 6.01 -11.95
C ASP A 233 -14.62 5.56 -11.19
N LEU A 234 -13.42 5.77 -11.75
CA LEU A 234 -12.16 5.35 -11.11
C LEU A 234 -12.01 5.87 -9.67
N ASN A 235 -12.30 7.15 -9.42
CA ASN A 235 -12.13 7.74 -8.10
C ASN A 235 -13.10 7.14 -7.06
N PRO A 236 -14.43 7.09 -7.30
CA PRO A 236 -15.35 6.34 -6.45
C PRO A 236 -14.91 4.88 -6.19
N HIS A 237 -14.45 4.18 -7.24
CA HIS A 237 -13.99 2.80 -7.12
C HIS A 237 -12.75 2.68 -6.22
N LEU A 238 -11.74 3.53 -6.41
CA LEU A 238 -10.54 3.55 -5.56
C LEU A 238 -10.87 3.86 -4.09
N ASN A 239 -11.84 4.74 -3.84
CA ASN A 239 -12.32 5.03 -2.49
C ASN A 239 -12.97 3.79 -1.85
N GLU A 240 -13.76 3.02 -2.60
CA GLU A 240 -14.32 1.75 -2.11
C GLU A 240 -13.23 0.72 -1.80
N LEU A 241 -12.22 0.60 -2.67
CA LEU A 241 -11.13 -0.36 -2.49
C LEU A 241 -10.19 0.00 -1.34
N LYS A 242 -10.04 1.29 -1.01
CA LYS A 242 -9.02 1.81 -0.09
C LYS A 242 -8.88 1.06 1.25
N PRO A 243 -9.94 0.64 1.95
CA PRO A 243 -9.80 -0.11 3.21
C PRO A 243 -9.13 -1.48 3.05
N TYR A 244 -9.13 -2.02 1.82
CA TYR A 244 -8.67 -3.37 1.50
C TYR A 244 -7.38 -3.38 0.65
N LEU A 245 -6.97 -2.23 0.10
CA LEU A 245 -5.74 -2.11 -0.68
C LEU A 245 -4.51 -2.31 0.21
N LYS A 246 -3.69 -3.31 -0.13
CA LYS A 246 -2.39 -3.57 0.54
C LYS A 246 -1.21 -2.99 -0.23
N MET A 247 -1.35 -2.86 -1.54
CA MET A 247 -0.40 -2.20 -2.44
C MET A 247 -1.09 -1.86 -3.76
N ILE A 248 -0.46 -1.02 -4.56
CA ILE A 248 -0.86 -0.80 -5.96
C ILE A 248 0.34 -0.99 -6.89
N THR A 249 0.09 -1.24 -8.17
CA THR A 249 1.10 -1.15 -9.22
C THR A 249 0.65 -0.18 -10.32
N ILE A 250 1.56 0.66 -10.77
CA ILE A 250 1.34 1.69 -11.78
C ILE A 250 2.30 1.49 -12.96
N SER A 251 1.94 2.07 -14.10
CA SER A 251 2.76 2.13 -15.31
C SER A 251 2.44 3.46 -16.02
N GLY A 252 3.24 3.86 -17.00
CA GLY A 252 2.70 4.73 -18.04
C GLY A 252 1.64 3.96 -18.84
N ALA A 253 0.61 4.63 -19.34
CA ALA A 253 -0.46 4.00 -20.11
C ALA A 253 -1.15 5.01 -21.03
N ASN A 254 -1.73 4.52 -22.13
CA ASN A 254 -2.62 5.27 -22.99
C ASN A 254 -4.06 5.13 -22.48
N ASP A 255 -4.80 6.25 -22.44
CA ASP A 255 -6.23 6.25 -22.16
C ASP A 255 -7.03 5.94 -23.43
N VAL A 256 -6.98 4.67 -23.83
CA VAL A 256 -7.67 4.14 -25.01
C VAL A 256 -8.28 2.78 -24.71
N PHE A 257 -9.22 2.31 -25.52
CA PHE A 257 -9.58 0.90 -25.58
C PHE A 257 -8.67 0.22 -26.59
N SER A 258 -7.66 -0.50 -26.09
CA SER A 258 -6.59 -1.08 -26.92
C SER A 258 -7.16 -1.93 -28.04
N GLN A 259 -6.81 -1.61 -29.28
CA GLN A 259 -7.04 -2.45 -30.46
C GLN A 259 -5.78 -3.25 -30.83
N GLN A 260 -4.71 -3.13 -30.04
CA GLN A 260 -3.45 -3.85 -30.24
C GLN A 260 -3.66 -5.35 -30.02
N LYS A 261 -2.96 -6.17 -30.82
CA LYS A 261 -2.88 -7.62 -30.58
C LYS A 261 -2.32 -7.93 -29.19
N ASN A 262 -1.39 -7.10 -28.74
CA ASN A 262 -0.84 -7.13 -27.39
C ASN A 262 -1.23 -5.84 -26.66
N VAL A 263 -2.27 -5.91 -25.84
CA VAL A 263 -2.82 -4.76 -25.10
C VAL A 263 -1.80 -4.04 -24.20
N TRP A 264 -0.71 -4.72 -23.83
CA TRP A 264 0.36 -4.15 -23.04
C TRP A 264 1.15 -3.05 -23.76
N GLU A 265 1.06 -2.98 -25.10
CA GLU A 265 1.65 -1.88 -25.88
C GLU A 265 0.96 -0.55 -25.60
N ASP A 266 -0.33 -0.57 -25.21
CA ASP A 266 -1.06 0.63 -24.78
C ASP A 266 -0.98 0.83 -23.26
N TYR A 267 -0.99 -0.25 -22.47
CA TYR A 267 -1.17 -0.15 -21.01
C TYR A 267 0.10 -0.30 -20.17
N ILE A 268 1.26 -0.61 -20.77
CA ILE A 268 2.55 -0.72 -20.09
C ILE A 268 3.61 0.10 -20.85
N LEU A 269 3.66 1.38 -20.54
CA LEU A 269 4.65 2.34 -21.02
C LEU A 269 5.59 2.75 -19.86
N PRO A 270 6.75 3.36 -20.14
CA PRO A 270 7.57 3.96 -19.10
C PRO A 270 6.76 4.94 -18.24
N LEU A 271 6.98 4.93 -16.92
CA LEU A 271 6.22 5.79 -16.00
C LEU A 271 6.35 7.27 -16.41
N GLY A 272 5.22 7.99 -16.39
CA GLY A 272 5.14 9.38 -16.87
C GLY A 272 4.99 9.51 -18.41
N LYS A 273 4.80 8.41 -19.13
CA LYS A 273 4.44 8.38 -20.55
C LYS A 273 3.01 7.87 -20.77
N GLY A 274 2.48 8.16 -21.96
CA GLY A 274 1.11 7.84 -22.36
C GLY A 274 0.12 8.96 -22.05
N SER A 275 -1.13 8.77 -22.48
CA SER A 275 -2.21 9.76 -22.31
C SER A 275 -3.06 9.57 -21.05
N PHE A 276 -2.96 8.43 -20.35
CA PHE A 276 -3.69 8.20 -19.10
C PHE A 276 -3.08 9.01 -17.95
N ASP A 277 -3.92 9.70 -17.17
CA ASP A 277 -3.50 10.53 -16.04
C ASP A 277 -3.11 9.69 -14.80
N THR A 278 -2.01 8.95 -14.93
CA THR A 278 -1.43 8.15 -13.84
C THR A 278 -1.05 9.03 -12.65
N TYR A 279 -0.59 10.26 -12.90
CA TYR A 279 -0.27 11.23 -11.87
C TYR A 279 -1.51 11.59 -11.05
N GLY A 280 -2.60 11.97 -11.71
CA GLY A 280 -3.87 12.31 -11.07
C GLY A 280 -4.41 11.17 -10.21
N MET A 281 -4.36 9.94 -10.72
CA MET A 281 -4.74 8.74 -9.95
C MET A 281 -3.89 8.58 -8.67
N VAL A 282 -2.56 8.68 -8.79
CA VAL A 282 -1.65 8.57 -7.64
C VAL A 282 -1.87 9.72 -6.66
N LYS A 283 -2.05 10.94 -7.14
CA LYS A 283 -2.36 12.11 -6.32
C LYS A 283 -3.64 11.89 -5.54
N TYR A 284 -4.71 11.43 -6.18
CA TYR A 284 -5.99 11.13 -5.53
C TYR A 284 -5.83 10.10 -4.40
N LEU A 285 -5.17 8.98 -4.69
CA LEU A 285 -4.89 7.94 -3.69
C LEU A 285 -4.08 8.47 -2.50
N VAL A 286 -2.95 9.12 -2.77
CA VAL A 286 -2.03 9.53 -1.71
C VAL A 286 -2.57 10.73 -0.93
N LYS A 287 -3.04 11.77 -1.61
CA LYS A 287 -3.43 13.05 -1.00
C LYS A 287 -4.86 13.04 -0.49
N ASP A 288 -5.81 12.64 -1.33
CA ASP A 288 -7.23 12.77 -1.02
C ASP A 288 -7.73 11.57 -0.19
N LEU A 289 -7.26 10.36 -0.50
CA LEU A 289 -7.62 9.15 0.26
C LEU A 289 -6.64 8.78 1.39
N GLY A 290 -5.51 9.48 1.49
CA GLY A 290 -4.50 9.24 2.52
C GLY A 290 -3.84 7.85 2.43
N PHE A 291 -3.76 7.26 1.24
CA PHE A 291 -3.17 5.94 1.03
C PHE A 291 -1.66 5.93 1.36
N LYS A 292 -1.23 5.02 2.25
CA LYS A 292 0.16 4.93 2.73
C LYS A 292 0.88 3.63 2.37
N ALA A 293 0.17 2.68 1.75
CA ALA A 293 0.77 1.39 1.40
C ALA A 293 1.72 1.51 0.20
N PRO A 294 2.57 0.50 -0.06
CA PRO A 294 3.57 0.54 -1.12
C PRO A 294 2.96 0.74 -2.52
N ILE A 295 3.71 1.46 -3.38
CA ILE A 295 3.37 1.73 -4.78
C ILE A 295 4.47 1.12 -5.65
N GLY A 296 4.11 0.18 -6.51
CA GLY A 296 5.02 -0.51 -7.41
C GLY A 296 4.97 0.05 -8.83
N VAL A 297 6.05 -0.12 -9.59
CA VAL A 297 6.05 0.16 -11.03
C VAL A 297 6.16 -1.10 -11.87
N GLN A 298 5.25 -1.22 -12.84
CA GLN A 298 5.13 -2.30 -13.81
C GLN A 298 5.86 -1.91 -15.10
N CYS A 299 6.83 -2.72 -15.54
CA CYS A 299 7.67 -2.44 -16.71
C CYS A 299 7.75 -3.64 -17.68
N TYR A 300 6.74 -4.50 -17.67
CA TYR A 300 6.72 -5.69 -18.52
C TYR A 300 6.95 -5.38 -19.99
N ASN A 301 7.90 -6.10 -20.58
CA ASN A 301 8.23 -6.08 -22.00
C ASN A 301 8.66 -4.72 -22.59
N ILE A 302 8.95 -3.72 -21.75
CA ILE A 302 9.56 -2.46 -22.20
C ILE A 302 10.97 -2.76 -22.71
N LYS A 303 11.23 -2.35 -23.96
CA LYS A 303 12.50 -2.54 -24.67
C LYS A 303 13.47 -1.40 -24.35
N GLY A 304 14.75 -1.66 -24.57
CA GLY A 304 15.83 -0.68 -24.39
C GLY A 304 16.74 -0.99 -23.20
N ASP A 305 17.63 -0.05 -22.92
CA ASP A 305 18.62 -0.13 -21.84
C ASP A 305 17.96 -0.08 -20.45
N LYS A 306 18.28 -1.06 -19.59
CA LYS A 306 17.65 -1.18 -18.27
C LYS A 306 18.03 -0.02 -17.33
N PRO A 307 19.30 0.39 -17.21
CA PRO A 307 19.69 1.59 -16.47
C PRO A 307 18.94 2.85 -16.90
N GLU A 308 18.78 3.11 -18.19
CA GLU A 308 18.05 4.28 -18.67
C GLU A 308 16.56 4.19 -18.35
N LEU A 309 15.92 3.02 -18.50
CA LEU A 309 14.52 2.81 -18.09
C LEU A 309 14.33 3.07 -16.59
N ILE A 310 15.24 2.57 -15.76
CA ILE A 310 15.25 2.80 -14.30
C ILE A 310 15.39 4.29 -13.98
N LYS A 311 16.30 4.99 -14.64
CA LYS A 311 16.52 6.42 -14.45
C LYS A 311 15.29 7.24 -14.82
N ILE A 312 14.66 6.96 -15.97
CA ILE A 312 13.42 7.63 -16.38
C ILE A 312 12.30 7.37 -15.37
N THR A 313 12.16 6.12 -14.93
CA THR A 313 11.11 5.70 -14.00
C THR A 313 11.26 6.36 -12.62
N THR A 314 12.47 6.37 -12.07
CA THR A 314 12.76 7.00 -10.77
C THR A 314 12.65 8.52 -10.84
N ALA A 315 13.00 9.14 -11.96
CA ALA A 315 12.80 10.56 -12.19
C ALA A 315 11.29 10.93 -12.22
N ALA A 316 10.47 10.15 -12.94
CA ALA A 316 9.02 10.36 -12.98
C ALA A 316 8.38 10.22 -11.59
N TRP A 317 8.79 9.21 -10.81
CA TRP A 317 8.30 9.07 -9.44
C TRP A 317 8.73 10.24 -8.53
N LYS A 318 9.96 10.73 -8.67
CA LYS A 318 10.44 11.90 -7.93
C LYS A 318 9.62 13.15 -8.26
N ASP A 319 9.29 13.37 -9.54
CA ASP A 319 8.40 14.45 -9.97
C ASP A 319 7.02 14.34 -9.33
N TYR A 320 6.40 13.15 -9.38
CA TYR A 320 5.09 12.91 -8.77
C TYR A 320 5.08 13.28 -7.28
N LYS A 321 6.09 12.83 -6.53
CA LYS A 321 6.22 13.17 -5.10
C LYS A 321 6.29 14.67 -4.89
N VAL A 322 7.17 15.37 -5.60
CA VAL A 322 7.35 16.82 -5.46
C VAL A 322 6.05 17.56 -5.75
N ARG A 323 5.35 17.21 -6.82
CA ARG A 323 4.10 17.85 -7.23
C ARG A 323 2.95 17.59 -6.24
N ILE A 324 2.82 16.36 -5.73
CA ILE A 324 1.81 16.01 -4.71
C ILE A 324 2.05 16.82 -3.41
N GLU A 325 3.30 16.88 -2.95
CA GLU A 325 3.72 17.57 -1.72
C GLU A 325 3.55 19.08 -1.83
N THR A 326 3.98 19.66 -2.94
CA THR A 326 3.94 21.12 -3.15
C THR A 326 2.59 21.63 -3.66
N GLY A 327 1.73 20.73 -4.15
CA GLY A 327 0.44 21.09 -4.76
C GLY A 327 0.57 21.79 -6.11
N LYS A 328 1.73 21.69 -6.77
CA LYS A 328 2.04 22.30 -8.06
C LYS A 328 1.82 21.35 -9.24
#